data_AF-A0A699S2K8-F1
#
_entry.id   AF-A0A699S2K8-F1
#
_cell.length_a   1.000
_cell.length_b   1.000
_cell.length_c   1.000
_cell.angle_alpha   90.00
_cell.angle_beta   90.00
_cell.angle_gamma   90.00
#
_symmetry.space_group_name_H-M   'P 1'
#
loop_
_entity.id
_entity.type
_entity.pdbx_description
1 polymer ?
#
loop_
_entity_poly.entity_id
_entity_poly.type
_entity_poly.pdbx_seq_one_letter_code
_entity_poly.pdbx_strand_id
1 'polypeptide(L)'
;EEIARVLTSMDAATVLAGETNVPTGSGFIPTAGPPATIVSTSSEVGPTASPIVRRRKGKEVMVESDTPKKKKLQEQIDAQVTRELEEQQEREDMMMNEQIARDAKVARIHAEEEIHGMIDSLDKSNETVAKYLQEYQQFASDLSLEKKIELISDLVKYQKHYKKVYKFQSQQRKPMSKKQKREYYMAVIKSYLGWRFKDFKGMSFEEIEAKFTQVWKRIEDFTHMGSKEEAEKAKRQGIILEKEQVKKQKLSE
;
A
#
# COMPACT_ATOMS: atom_id res chain seq x y z
N GLU A 1 41.78 14.66 -2.61
CA GLU A 1 40.45 15.28 -2.40
C GLU A 1 39.63 15.34 -3.70
N GLU A 2 39.62 14.29 -4.53
CA GLU A 2 38.95 14.31 -5.84
C GLU A 2 38.17 13.04 -6.20
N ILE A 3 38.08 12.04 -5.30
CA ILE A 3 37.41 10.76 -5.58
C ILE A 3 35.95 10.75 -5.08
N ALA A 4 35.53 11.75 -4.31
CA ALA A 4 34.20 11.78 -3.69
C ALA A 4 33.07 12.40 -4.56
N ARG A 5 33.36 12.93 -5.76
CA ARG A 5 32.39 13.74 -6.52
C ARG A 5 31.78 13.09 -7.78
N VAL A 6 31.92 11.78 -7.98
CA VAL A 6 31.43 11.13 -9.24
C VAL A 6 30.16 10.29 -9.05
N LEU A 7 29.62 10.14 -7.83
CA LEU A 7 28.46 9.26 -7.58
C LEU A 7 27.15 9.95 -7.13
N THR A 8 27.02 11.26 -7.34
CA THR A 8 25.78 12.02 -7.02
C THR A 8 25.07 12.57 -8.27
N SER A 9 24.84 11.72 -9.28
CA SER A 9 23.88 12.07 -10.34
C SER A 9 23.19 10.84 -10.91
N MET A 10 22.23 10.29 -10.18
CA MET A 10 21.17 9.49 -10.78
C MET A 10 19.84 9.88 -10.13
N ASP A 11 18.93 10.34 -10.99
CA ASP A 11 17.69 11.04 -10.69
C ASP A 11 16.82 10.39 -9.61
N ALA A 12 16.32 11.23 -8.70
CA ALA A 12 15.36 10.90 -7.64
C ALA A 12 13.90 10.72 -8.14
N ALA A 13 13.69 10.47 -9.44
CA ALA A 13 12.35 10.54 -10.05
C ALA A 13 11.69 9.17 -10.33
N THR A 14 12.35 8.04 -10.05
CA THR A 14 11.86 6.72 -10.50
C THR A 14 11.24 5.84 -9.41
N VAL A 15 11.06 6.33 -8.18
CA VAL A 15 10.48 5.54 -7.07
C VAL A 15 8.97 5.79 -6.89
N LEU A 16 8.33 6.62 -7.72
CA LEU A 16 6.90 6.95 -7.55
C LEU A 16 5.93 6.23 -8.52
N ALA A 17 6.38 5.22 -9.26
CA ALA A 17 5.55 4.59 -10.28
C ALA A 17 5.73 3.06 -10.29
N GLY A 18 5.24 2.39 -9.24
CA GLY A 18 5.34 0.94 -9.23
C GLY A 18 4.70 0.19 -8.08
N GLU A 19 3.62 0.67 -7.44
CA GLU A 19 2.86 -0.20 -6.53
C GLU A 19 1.48 0.37 -6.14
N THR A 20 0.52 0.40 -7.06
CA THR A 20 -0.90 0.31 -6.67
C THR A 20 -1.69 -0.27 -7.85
N ASN A 21 -2.01 -1.56 -7.81
CA ASN A 21 -3.16 -2.15 -8.50
C ASN A 21 -3.35 -3.62 -8.11
N VAL A 22 -4.01 -3.88 -6.97
CA VAL A 22 -4.99 -4.96 -6.81
C VAL A 22 -6.08 -4.42 -5.85
N PRO A 23 -7.37 -4.50 -6.20
CA PRO A 23 -8.45 -3.97 -5.39
C PRO A 23 -8.86 -5.00 -4.33
N THR A 24 -8.89 -4.60 -3.07
CA THR A 24 -9.63 -5.32 -2.03
C THR A 24 -10.57 -4.33 -1.37
N GLY A 25 -11.58 -3.94 -2.14
CA GLY A 25 -12.79 -3.31 -1.60
C GLY A 25 -13.61 -4.38 -0.89
N SER A 26 -13.30 -4.62 0.39
CA SER A 26 -14.22 -5.31 1.29
C SER A 26 -15.35 -4.34 1.60
N GLY A 27 -16.55 -4.64 1.09
CA GLY A 27 -17.74 -3.82 1.22
C GLY A 27 -18.18 -3.71 2.68
N PHE A 28 -18.08 -2.52 3.24
CA PHE A 28 -18.87 -2.12 4.40
C PHE A 28 -20.02 -1.23 3.93
N ILE A 29 -21.23 -1.69 4.25
CA ILE A 29 -22.50 -1.02 4.01
C ILE A 29 -22.58 0.20 4.93
N PRO A 30 -23.00 1.39 4.44
CA PRO A 30 -23.38 2.47 5.33
C PRO A 30 -24.70 2.10 6.02
N THR A 31 -24.66 1.82 7.32
CA THR A 31 -25.90 1.72 8.11
C THR A 31 -26.45 3.13 8.28
N ALA A 32 -27.31 3.50 7.34
CA ALA A 32 -28.20 4.65 7.40
C ALA A 32 -29.12 4.50 8.61
N GLY A 33 -29.26 5.59 9.38
CA GLY A 33 -30.22 5.68 10.48
C GLY A 33 -31.66 5.47 10.01
N PRO A 34 -32.57 5.10 10.92
CA PRO A 34 -33.95 4.83 10.56
C PRO A 34 -34.65 6.10 10.05
N PRO A 35 -35.37 6.04 8.92
CA PRO A 35 -36.20 7.14 8.45
C PRO A 35 -37.50 7.20 9.25
N ALA A 36 -37.91 8.42 9.58
CA ALA A 36 -39.22 8.74 10.12
C ALA A 36 -40.33 8.17 9.22
N THR A 37 -41.25 7.44 9.84
CA THR A 37 -42.44 6.89 9.21
C THR A 37 -43.42 8.01 8.85
N ILE A 38 -43.61 8.22 7.55
CA ILE A 38 -44.79 8.88 6.98
C ILE A 38 -45.34 8.00 5.88
N VAL A 39 -46.45 7.29 6.14
CA VAL A 39 -47.39 6.84 5.10
C VAL A 39 -48.81 6.89 5.66
N SER A 40 -49.62 7.73 5.02
CA SER A 40 -51.07 7.83 5.13
C SER A 40 -51.79 6.75 4.31
N THR A 41 -53.11 6.69 4.50
CA THR A 41 -54.18 6.10 3.64
C THR A 41 -54.58 4.67 4.03
N SER A 42 -55.87 4.30 4.12
CA SER A 42 -57.02 4.64 3.26
C SER A 42 -58.39 4.24 3.86
N SER A 43 -59.45 4.72 3.20
CA SER A 43 -60.84 4.21 3.10
C SER A 43 -61.77 4.18 4.34
N GLU A 44 -63.09 4.41 4.29
CA GLU A 44 -64.05 4.88 3.27
C GLU A 44 -65.47 4.95 3.91
N VAL A 45 -66.26 5.99 3.55
CA VAL A 45 -67.76 6.09 3.50
C VAL A 45 -68.64 5.99 4.78
N GLY A 46 -69.15 7.18 5.20
CA GLY A 46 -70.57 7.59 5.46
C GLY A 46 -71.49 6.82 6.44
N PRO A 47 -72.74 7.31 6.74
CA PRO A 47 -73.28 8.66 6.78
C PRO A 47 -73.96 9.02 8.14
N THR A 48 -74.28 10.30 8.31
CA THR A 48 -75.42 10.91 9.02
C THR A 48 -76.35 10.03 9.89
N ALA A 49 -76.42 10.34 11.19
CA ALA A 49 -77.67 10.33 11.97
C ALA A 49 -77.56 11.22 13.23
N SER A 50 -78.22 12.38 13.22
CA SER A 50 -78.64 13.08 14.44
C SER A 50 -79.82 12.32 15.07
N PRO A 51 -80.04 12.33 16.40
CA PRO A 51 -80.71 13.50 17.02
C PRO A 51 -80.30 13.85 18.47
N ILE A 52 -80.33 15.17 18.68
CA ILE A 52 -80.69 15.94 19.88
C ILE A 52 -81.40 15.14 21.00
N VAL A 53 -80.86 15.20 22.23
CA VAL A 53 -81.67 15.34 23.46
C VAL A 53 -81.01 16.33 24.44
N ARG A 54 -81.88 17.21 24.93
CA ARG A 54 -81.70 18.40 25.75
C ARG A 54 -81.69 18.06 27.26
N ARG A 55 -81.02 18.89 28.06
CA ARG A 55 -81.11 19.16 29.54
C ARG A 55 -79.84 18.75 30.30
N ARG A 56 -79.32 19.49 31.28
CA ARG A 56 -79.87 20.56 32.15
C ARG A 56 -78.72 21.45 32.66
N LYS A 57 -79.09 22.69 32.95
CA LYS A 57 -78.27 23.72 33.61
C LYS A 57 -77.81 23.24 34.99
N GLY A 58 -76.52 23.03 35.16
CA GLY A 58 -75.85 22.77 36.44
C GLY A 58 -74.83 23.88 36.67
N LYS A 59 -75.21 24.86 37.50
CA LYS A 59 -74.32 25.86 38.05
C LYS A 59 -73.61 25.16 39.21
N GLU A 60 -72.45 24.56 38.96
CA GLU A 60 -71.63 24.03 40.06
C GLU A 60 -70.61 25.10 40.44
N VAL A 61 -70.89 25.67 41.60
CA VAL A 61 -70.07 26.65 42.30
C VAL A 61 -68.69 26.05 42.52
N MET A 62 -67.68 26.82 42.15
CA MET A 62 -66.29 26.63 42.53
C MET A 62 -66.22 26.67 44.07
N VAL A 63 -66.30 25.50 44.72
CA VAL A 63 -66.11 25.38 46.18
C VAL A 63 -64.63 25.09 46.41
N GLU A 64 -63.90 26.18 46.56
CA GLU A 64 -62.57 26.23 47.14
C GLU A 64 -62.62 25.64 48.55
N SER A 65 -62.33 24.34 48.65
CA SER A 65 -62.25 23.61 49.91
C SER A 65 -60.83 23.70 50.46
N ASP A 66 -60.39 24.91 50.77
CA ASP A 66 -59.14 25.11 51.48
C ASP A 66 -59.33 24.77 52.97
N THR A 67 -59.00 23.52 53.31
CA THR A 67 -58.59 23.16 54.67
C THR A 67 -57.05 23.29 54.75
N PRO A 68 -56.50 24.27 55.49
CA PRO A 68 -55.06 24.56 55.49
C PRO A 68 -54.18 23.39 55.94
N LYS A 69 -54.73 22.44 56.70
CA LYS A 69 -54.00 21.30 57.25
C LYS A 69 -53.73 20.18 56.24
N LYS A 70 -54.52 20.06 55.15
CA LYS A 70 -54.36 18.99 54.15
C LYS A 70 -53.32 19.36 53.08
N LYS A 71 -53.26 20.63 52.66
CA LYS A 71 -52.22 21.17 51.77
C LYS A 71 -50.81 21.01 52.35
N LYS A 72 -50.66 21.27 53.65
CA LYS A 72 -49.36 21.20 54.35
C LYS A 72 -48.77 19.79 54.45
N LEU A 73 -49.63 18.75 54.46
CA LEU A 73 -49.18 17.35 54.44
C LEU A 73 -48.78 16.91 53.03
N GLN A 74 -49.53 17.34 52.00
CA GLN A 74 -49.19 17.04 50.61
C GLN A 74 -47.85 17.69 50.21
N GLU A 75 -47.62 18.93 50.61
CA GLU A 75 -46.37 19.65 50.34
C GLU A 75 -45.15 19.01 51.02
N GLN A 76 -45.32 18.38 52.19
CA GLN A 76 -44.26 17.59 52.83
C GLN A 76 -43.99 16.27 52.11
N ILE A 77 -45.02 15.61 51.58
CA ILE A 77 -44.88 14.41 50.77
C ILE A 77 -44.16 14.75 49.47
N ASP A 78 -44.59 15.80 48.77
CA ASP A 78 -43.99 16.23 47.50
C ASP A 78 -42.52 16.65 47.69
N ALA A 79 -42.19 17.35 48.78
CA ALA A 79 -40.81 17.71 49.11
C ALA A 79 -39.94 16.50 49.48
N GLN A 80 -40.51 15.49 50.15
CA GLN A 80 -39.80 14.24 50.45
C GLN A 80 -39.54 13.42 49.18
N VAL A 81 -40.56 13.26 48.33
CA VAL A 81 -40.44 12.57 47.04
C VAL A 81 -39.42 13.25 46.13
N THR A 82 -39.40 14.58 46.09
CA THR A 82 -38.40 15.34 45.30
C THR A 82 -36.97 15.08 45.76
N ARG A 83 -36.73 15.04 47.08
CA ARG A 83 -35.40 14.78 47.65
C ARG A 83 -34.94 13.34 47.41
N GLU A 84 -35.84 12.37 47.55
CA GLU A 84 -35.52 10.96 47.28
C GLU A 84 -35.21 10.73 45.79
N LEU A 85 -35.92 11.42 44.90
CA LEU A 85 -35.65 11.41 43.46
C LEU A 85 -34.28 12.03 43.12
N GLU A 86 -33.92 13.16 43.74
CA GLU A 86 -32.62 13.81 43.57
C GLU A 86 -31.47 12.94 44.10
N GLU A 87 -31.63 12.34 45.27
CA GLU A 87 -30.63 11.43 45.83
C GLU A 87 -30.48 10.14 44.99
N GLN A 88 -31.57 9.63 44.43
CA GLN A 88 -31.52 8.50 43.50
C GLN A 88 -30.76 8.88 42.21
N GLN A 89 -31.02 10.07 41.66
CA GLN A 89 -30.29 10.58 40.49
C GLN A 89 -28.79 10.71 40.77
N GLU A 90 -28.39 11.27 41.91
CA GLU A 90 -26.98 11.40 42.29
C GLU A 90 -26.29 10.03 42.44
N ARG A 91 -26.98 9.02 42.99
CA ARG A 91 -26.46 7.65 43.08
C ARG A 91 -26.29 7.02 41.69
N GLU A 92 -27.26 7.22 40.80
CA GLU A 92 -27.20 6.74 39.41
C GLU A 92 -26.07 7.43 38.63
N ASP A 93 -25.91 8.75 38.78
CA ASP A 93 -24.83 9.53 38.17
C ASP A 93 -23.44 9.09 38.68
N MET A 94 -23.33 8.77 39.97
CA MET A 94 -22.09 8.24 40.55
C MET A 94 -21.75 6.86 39.95
N MET A 95 -22.73 5.96 39.83
CA MET A 95 -22.52 4.66 39.19
C MET A 95 -22.19 4.78 37.70
N MET A 96 -22.84 5.71 37.00
CA MET A 96 -22.58 5.99 35.58
C MET A 96 -21.15 6.50 35.38
N ASN A 97 -20.71 7.47 36.19
CA ASN A 97 -19.34 8.01 36.11
C ASN A 97 -18.28 6.97 36.41
N GLU A 98 -18.53 6.06 37.37
CA GLU A 98 -17.62 4.95 37.65
C GLU A 98 -17.52 4.01 36.45
N GLN A 99 -18.65 3.69 35.79
CA GLN A 99 -18.65 2.86 34.60
C GLN A 99 -17.91 3.54 33.44
N ILE A 100 -18.13 4.84 33.20
CA ILE A 100 -17.39 5.62 32.19
C ILE A 100 -15.88 5.56 32.45
N ALA A 101 -15.46 5.68 33.71
CA ALA A 101 -14.05 5.59 34.08
C ALA A 101 -13.47 4.17 33.88
N ARG A 102 -14.26 3.12 34.13
CA ARG A 102 -13.85 1.72 33.86
C ARG A 102 -13.74 1.48 32.36
N ASP A 103 -14.73 1.89 31.58
CA ASP A 103 -14.75 1.73 30.12
C ASP A 103 -13.58 2.48 29.47
N ALA A 104 -13.28 3.70 29.95
CA ALA A 104 -12.11 4.45 29.50
C ALA A 104 -10.78 3.76 29.83
N LYS A 105 -10.68 3.05 30.96
CA LYS A 105 -9.49 2.25 31.30
C LYS A 105 -9.37 1.03 30.39
N VAL A 106 -10.47 0.34 30.10
CA VAL A 106 -10.48 -0.82 29.18
C VAL A 106 -10.07 -0.39 27.78
N ALA A 107 -10.60 0.72 27.27
CA ALA A 107 -10.23 1.26 25.98
C ALA A 107 -8.73 1.60 25.89
N ARG A 108 -8.15 2.15 26.98
CA ARG A 108 -6.71 2.41 27.06
C ARG A 108 -5.86 1.15 27.04
N ILE A 109 -6.22 0.14 27.83
CA ILE A 109 -5.50 -1.14 27.87
C ILE A 109 -5.48 -1.78 26.48
N HIS A 110 -6.63 -1.78 25.79
CA HIS A 110 -6.72 -2.34 24.45
C HIS A 110 -5.82 -1.60 23.45
N ALA A 111 -5.80 -0.27 23.48
CA ALA A 111 -4.91 0.53 22.64
C ALA A 111 -3.42 0.29 22.96
N GLU A 112 -3.06 0.12 24.24
CA GLU A 112 -1.69 -0.21 24.67
C GLU A 112 -1.26 -1.61 24.17
N GLU A 113 -2.14 -2.61 24.23
CA GLU A 113 -1.89 -3.96 23.70
C GLU A 113 -1.68 -3.96 22.18
N GLU A 114 -2.50 -3.21 21.42
CA GLU A 114 -2.32 -3.05 19.98
C GLU A 114 -0.97 -2.42 19.64
N ILE A 115 -0.58 -1.35 20.35
CA ILE A 115 0.73 -0.70 20.17
C ILE A 115 1.87 -1.67 20.48
N HIS A 116 1.75 -2.47 21.55
CA HIS A 116 2.79 -3.44 21.90
C HIS A 116 2.95 -4.51 20.83
N GLY A 117 1.83 -5.04 20.30
CA GLY A 117 1.86 -5.99 19.18
C GLY A 117 2.49 -5.39 17.92
N MET A 118 2.24 -4.12 17.64
CA MET A 118 2.90 -3.40 16.54
C MET A 118 4.41 -3.26 16.77
N ILE A 119 4.84 -2.91 17.98
CA ILE A 119 6.27 -2.80 18.34
C ILE A 119 6.97 -4.16 18.16
N ASP A 120 6.40 -5.24 18.69
CA ASP A 120 6.96 -6.59 18.55
C ASP A 120 7.08 -7.01 17.07
N SER A 121 6.09 -6.66 16.25
CA SER A 121 6.14 -6.91 14.81
C SER A 121 7.25 -6.11 14.12
N LEU A 122 7.43 -4.85 14.54
CA LEU A 122 8.46 -3.96 14.03
C LEU A 122 9.86 -4.45 14.41
N ASP A 123 10.07 -4.89 15.65
CA ASP A 123 11.35 -5.42 16.13
C ASP A 123 11.78 -6.68 15.37
N LYS A 124 10.85 -7.60 15.08
CA LYS A 124 11.12 -8.78 14.22
C LYS A 124 11.52 -8.36 12.81
N SER A 125 10.85 -7.35 12.25
CA SER A 125 11.19 -6.82 10.93
C SER A 125 12.58 -6.17 10.93
N ASN A 126 12.91 -5.40 11.98
CA ASN A 126 14.20 -4.76 12.16
C ASN A 126 15.33 -5.78 12.32
N GLU A 127 15.10 -6.87 13.07
CA GLU A 127 16.05 -7.99 13.18
C GLU A 127 16.34 -8.62 11.81
N THR A 128 15.30 -8.77 10.98
CA THR A 128 15.44 -9.29 9.62
C THR A 128 16.23 -8.35 8.72
N VAL A 129 15.94 -7.04 8.78
CA VAL A 129 16.70 -6.02 8.05
C VAL A 129 18.18 -6.02 8.48
N ALA A 130 18.45 -6.16 9.78
CA ALA A 130 19.82 -6.24 10.29
C ALA A 130 20.57 -7.46 9.76
N LYS A 131 19.92 -8.63 9.66
CA LYS A 131 20.50 -9.84 9.05
C LYS A 131 20.86 -9.62 7.58
N TYR A 132 19.93 -9.06 6.78
CA TYR A 132 20.23 -8.73 5.38
C TYR A 132 21.41 -7.76 5.25
N LEU A 133 21.45 -6.72 6.08
CA LEU A 133 22.55 -5.76 6.06
C LEU A 133 23.90 -6.41 6.39
N GLN A 134 23.92 -7.30 7.39
CA GLN A 134 25.10 -8.07 7.76
C GLN A 134 25.55 -9.00 6.61
N GLU A 135 24.63 -9.66 5.93
CA GLU A 135 24.93 -10.51 4.77
C GLU A 135 25.55 -9.70 3.63
N TYR A 136 25.00 -8.52 3.31
CA TYR A 136 25.60 -7.61 2.33
C TYR A 136 27.01 -7.20 2.71
N GLN A 137 27.25 -6.88 3.99
CA GLN A 137 28.56 -6.48 4.47
C GLN A 137 29.56 -7.63 4.45
N GLN A 138 29.14 -8.85 4.80
CA GLN A 138 29.95 -10.06 4.72
C GLN A 138 30.31 -10.38 3.26
N PHE A 139 29.33 -10.35 2.35
CA PHE A 139 29.54 -10.54 0.92
C PHE A 139 30.53 -9.52 0.34
N ALA A 140 30.39 -8.25 0.72
CA ALA A 140 31.32 -7.21 0.32
C ALA A 140 32.74 -7.43 0.88
N SER A 141 32.86 -8.06 2.06
CA SER A 141 34.15 -8.36 2.70
C SER A 141 34.83 -9.59 2.09
N ASP A 142 34.06 -10.63 1.73
CA ASP A 142 34.54 -11.85 1.07
C ASP A 142 34.99 -11.61 -0.39
N LEU A 143 34.50 -10.51 -0.99
CA LEU A 143 34.91 -10.11 -2.33
C LEU A 143 36.29 -9.44 -2.27
N SER A 144 37.32 -10.20 -2.66
CA SER A 144 38.70 -9.70 -2.75
C SER A 144 38.78 -8.44 -3.62
N LEU A 145 39.76 -7.57 -3.32
CA LEU A 145 39.97 -6.34 -4.07
C LEU A 145 40.14 -6.61 -5.58
N GLU A 146 40.80 -7.71 -5.94
CA GLU A 146 40.96 -8.17 -7.32
C GLU A 146 39.61 -8.45 -8.00
N LYS A 147 38.72 -9.20 -7.35
CA LYS A 147 37.38 -9.49 -7.88
C LYS A 147 36.50 -8.23 -7.98
N LYS A 148 36.64 -7.28 -7.05
CA LYS A 148 35.96 -5.97 -7.14
C LYS A 148 36.42 -5.18 -8.35
N ILE A 149 37.74 -5.12 -8.58
CA ILE A 149 38.32 -4.43 -9.74
C ILE A 149 37.88 -5.10 -11.05
N GLU A 150 37.84 -6.44 -11.09
CA GLU A 150 37.35 -7.22 -12.23
C GLU A 150 35.88 -6.90 -12.53
N LEU A 151 35.00 -6.95 -11.52
CA LEU A 151 33.58 -6.64 -11.66
C LEU A 151 33.33 -5.21 -12.15
N ILE A 152 34.07 -4.22 -11.61
CA ILE A 152 33.99 -2.83 -12.08
C ILE A 152 34.45 -2.72 -13.54
N SER A 153 35.53 -3.40 -13.91
CA SER A 153 36.04 -3.44 -15.29
C SER A 153 35.00 -4.01 -16.25
N ASP A 154 34.36 -5.12 -15.88
CA ASP A 154 33.33 -5.75 -16.69
C ASP A 154 32.05 -4.91 -16.77
N LEU A 155 31.66 -4.25 -15.69
CA LEU A 155 30.54 -3.30 -15.69
C LEU A 155 30.80 -2.10 -16.62
N VAL A 156 32.02 -1.55 -16.60
CA VAL A 156 32.42 -0.46 -17.51
C VAL A 156 32.42 -0.93 -18.97
N LYS A 157 32.92 -2.14 -19.25
CA LYS A 157 32.85 -2.74 -20.60
C LYS A 157 31.40 -2.94 -21.05
N TYR A 158 30.53 -3.43 -20.16
CA TYR A 158 29.11 -3.61 -20.42
C TYR A 158 28.42 -2.29 -20.77
N GLN A 159 28.62 -1.24 -19.95
CA GLN A 159 28.05 0.08 -20.21
C GLN A 159 28.51 0.65 -21.56
N LYS A 160 29.80 0.51 -21.90
CA LYS A 160 30.34 0.94 -23.20
C LYS A 160 29.71 0.18 -24.35
N HIS A 161 29.53 -1.13 -24.21
CA HIS A 161 28.85 -1.96 -25.20
C HIS A 161 27.39 -1.55 -25.35
N TYR A 162 26.64 -1.44 -24.25
CA TYR A 162 25.24 -1.04 -24.23
C TYR A 162 25.01 0.30 -24.96
N LYS A 163 25.82 1.32 -24.65
CA LYS A 163 25.74 2.63 -25.32
C LYS A 163 25.98 2.52 -26.83
N LYS A 164 26.90 1.64 -27.25
CA LYS A 164 27.19 1.37 -28.66
C LYS A 164 26.00 0.70 -29.37
N VAL A 165 25.39 -0.31 -28.74
CA VAL A 165 24.19 -1.00 -29.26
C VAL A 165 23.02 -0.03 -29.39
N TYR A 166 22.75 0.75 -28.34
CA TYR A 166 21.67 1.74 -28.34
C TYR A 166 21.81 2.75 -29.50
N LYS A 167 23.04 3.24 -29.75
CA LYS A 167 23.32 4.12 -30.90
C LYS A 167 22.96 3.47 -32.23
N PHE A 168 23.28 2.19 -32.42
CA PHE A 168 22.97 1.46 -33.64
C PHE A 168 21.48 1.18 -33.81
N GLN A 169 20.79 0.78 -32.74
CA GLN A 169 19.33 0.63 -32.73
C GLN A 169 18.62 1.93 -33.13
N SER A 170 19.08 3.08 -32.60
CA SER A 170 18.55 4.39 -32.96
C SER A 170 18.76 4.71 -34.44
N GLN A 171 19.91 4.36 -35.01
CA GLN A 171 20.19 4.55 -36.44
C GLN A 171 19.31 3.67 -37.33
N GLN A 172 19.02 2.43 -36.93
CA GLN A 172 18.15 1.51 -37.68
C GLN A 172 16.70 1.98 -37.79
N ARG A 173 16.19 2.73 -36.80
CA ARG A 173 14.82 3.24 -36.79
C ARG A 173 14.60 4.39 -37.78
N LYS A 174 15.68 4.97 -38.33
CA LYS A 174 15.57 6.06 -39.30
C LYS A 174 15.25 5.49 -40.69
N PRO A 175 14.36 6.13 -41.47
CA PRO A 175 14.17 5.77 -42.86
C PRO A 175 15.48 6.02 -43.63
N MET A 176 16.05 4.96 -44.23
CA MET A 176 17.32 4.99 -44.95
C MET A 176 17.17 4.41 -46.36
N SER A 177 17.80 5.06 -47.35
CA SER A 177 17.94 4.53 -48.71
C SER A 177 18.81 3.27 -48.75
N LYS A 178 18.71 2.45 -49.81
CA LYS A 178 19.52 1.22 -49.97
C LYS A 178 21.03 1.50 -49.85
N LYS A 179 21.49 2.65 -50.37
CA LYS A 179 22.89 3.10 -50.25
C LYS A 179 23.28 3.40 -48.79
N GLN A 180 22.45 4.17 -48.08
CA GLN A 180 22.70 4.50 -46.66
C GLN A 180 22.65 3.25 -45.77
N LYS A 181 21.71 2.33 -46.00
CA LYS A 181 21.67 1.04 -45.28
C LYS A 181 22.95 0.24 -45.50
N ARG A 182 23.45 0.19 -46.75
CA ARG A 182 24.71 -0.49 -47.08
C ARG A 182 25.89 0.12 -46.31
N GLU A 183 26.00 1.44 -46.30
CA GLU A 183 27.05 2.15 -45.56
C GLU A 183 26.97 1.90 -44.05
N TYR A 184 25.76 1.94 -43.50
CA TYR A 184 25.49 1.64 -42.09
C TYR A 184 25.88 0.19 -41.73
N TYR A 185 25.45 -0.81 -42.50
CA TYR A 185 25.81 -2.22 -42.28
C TYR A 185 27.32 -2.43 -42.33
N MET A 186 28.00 -1.85 -43.32
CA MET A 186 29.46 -1.89 -43.39
C MET A 186 30.10 -1.26 -42.16
N ALA A 187 29.61 -0.12 -41.67
CA ALA A 187 30.15 0.53 -40.48
C ALA A 187 30.03 -0.34 -39.23
N VAL A 188 28.87 -0.99 -39.02
CA VAL A 188 28.67 -1.91 -37.90
C VAL A 188 29.61 -3.11 -38.02
N ILE A 189 29.64 -3.79 -39.18
CA ILE A 189 30.50 -4.95 -39.42
C ILE A 189 31.98 -4.60 -39.19
N LYS A 190 32.47 -3.48 -39.74
CA LYS A 190 33.84 -2.99 -39.51
C LYS A 190 34.15 -2.84 -38.03
N SER A 191 33.23 -2.25 -37.27
CA SER A 191 33.43 -1.94 -35.85
C SER A 191 33.44 -3.16 -34.93
N TYR A 192 32.96 -4.32 -35.38
CA TYR A 192 32.88 -5.56 -34.59
C TYR A 192 33.78 -6.68 -35.09
N LEU A 193 33.97 -6.80 -36.40
CA LEU A 193 34.84 -7.81 -37.00
C LEU A 193 36.23 -7.29 -37.36
N GLY A 194 36.50 -6.00 -37.21
CA GLY A 194 37.78 -5.39 -37.60
C GLY A 194 37.99 -5.35 -39.12
N TRP A 195 36.95 -5.57 -39.91
CA TRP A 195 37.02 -5.56 -41.37
C TRP A 195 37.44 -4.19 -41.91
N ARG A 196 38.08 -4.19 -43.06
CA ARG A 196 38.45 -3.00 -43.83
C ARG A 196 37.55 -2.86 -45.03
N PHE A 197 37.57 -1.68 -45.66
CA PHE A 197 36.74 -1.40 -46.83
C PHE A 197 37.00 -2.37 -47.99
N LYS A 198 38.25 -2.84 -48.14
CA LYS A 198 38.66 -3.80 -49.17
C LYS A 198 37.91 -5.14 -49.05
N ASP A 199 37.57 -5.53 -47.83
CA ASP A 199 36.91 -6.81 -47.58
C ASP A 199 35.49 -6.81 -48.15
N PHE A 200 34.83 -5.64 -48.24
CA PHE A 200 33.50 -5.48 -48.84
C PHE A 200 33.51 -5.31 -50.36
N LYS A 201 34.69 -5.31 -51.00
CA LYS A 201 34.80 -5.11 -52.44
C LYS A 201 34.31 -6.36 -53.18
N GLY A 202 33.36 -6.19 -54.10
CA GLY A 202 32.76 -7.31 -54.84
C GLY A 202 31.60 -8.01 -54.12
N MET A 203 31.35 -7.70 -52.84
CA MET A 203 30.16 -8.20 -52.13
C MET A 203 28.88 -7.48 -52.56
N SER A 204 27.83 -8.27 -52.77
CA SER A 204 26.48 -7.78 -53.03
C SER A 204 25.88 -7.13 -51.77
N PHE A 205 24.75 -6.42 -51.91
CA PHE A 205 24.07 -5.83 -50.74
C PHE A 205 23.53 -6.92 -49.82
N GLU A 206 23.00 -8.00 -50.41
CA GLU A 206 22.36 -9.12 -49.75
C GLU A 206 23.38 -9.93 -48.92
N GLU A 207 24.61 -10.10 -49.43
CA GLU A 207 25.73 -10.69 -48.67
C GLU A 207 26.14 -9.83 -47.46
N ILE A 208 26.19 -8.51 -47.65
CA ILE A 208 26.50 -7.56 -46.56
C ILE A 208 25.39 -7.57 -45.51
N GLU A 209 24.12 -7.64 -45.93
CA GLU A 209 22.98 -7.72 -45.04
C GLU A 209 22.97 -9.02 -44.23
N ALA A 210 23.26 -10.17 -44.87
CA ALA A 210 23.39 -11.45 -44.17
C ALA A 210 24.50 -11.42 -43.10
N LYS A 211 25.66 -10.83 -43.45
CA LYS A 211 26.77 -10.63 -42.50
C LYS A 211 26.40 -9.68 -41.37
N PHE A 212 25.69 -8.61 -41.68
CA PHE A 212 25.18 -7.68 -40.68
C PHE A 212 24.26 -8.40 -39.69
N THR A 213 23.29 -9.18 -40.16
CA THR A 213 22.36 -9.94 -39.30
C THR A 213 23.09 -10.91 -38.39
N GLN A 214 24.14 -11.58 -38.89
CA GLN A 214 24.98 -12.47 -38.08
C GLN A 214 25.71 -11.69 -36.96
N VAL A 215 26.32 -10.55 -37.31
CA VAL A 215 27.00 -9.68 -36.34
C VAL A 215 26.00 -9.10 -35.34
N TRP A 216 24.83 -8.68 -35.81
CA TRP A 216 23.76 -8.09 -35.01
C TRP A 216 23.23 -9.06 -33.95
N LYS A 217 23.01 -10.32 -34.33
CA LYS A 217 22.61 -11.37 -33.38
C LYS A 217 23.61 -11.51 -32.23
N ARG A 218 24.91 -11.56 -32.54
CA ARG A 218 25.97 -11.63 -31.52
C ARG A 218 26.00 -10.41 -30.59
N ILE A 219 25.66 -9.25 -31.11
CA ILE A 219 25.57 -7.99 -30.35
C ILE A 219 24.38 -8.03 -29.39
N GLU A 220 23.24 -8.52 -29.87
CA GLU A 220 22.02 -8.66 -29.10
C GLU A 220 22.19 -9.70 -27.97
N ASP A 221 22.82 -10.84 -28.26
CA ASP A 221 23.16 -11.88 -27.27
C ASP A 221 24.04 -11.33 -26.14
N PHE A 222 25.01 -10.45 -26.44
CA PHE A 222 25.83 -9.77 -25.43
C PHE A 222 25.03 -8.82 -24.53
N THR A 223 23.88 -8.32 -24.99
CA THR A 223 23.02 -7.42 -24.21
C THR A 223 22.22 -8.22 -23.18
N HIS A 224 21.95 -9.50 -23.46
CA HIS A 224 21.28 -10.45 -22.56
C HIS A 224 22.19 -11.02 -21.45
N MET A 225 23.49 -10.72 -21.44
CA MET A 225 24.38 -11.13 -20.32
C MET A 225 23.96 -10.57 -18.96
N GLY A 226 23.10 -9.53 -18.91
CA GLY A 226 22.49 -9.02 -17.69
C GLY A 226 21.19 -9.71 -17.26
N SER A 227 20.71 -10.73 -17.98
CA SER A 227 19.37 -11.30 -17.76
C SER A 227 19.36 -12.78 -17.39
N LYS A 228 18.57 -13.02 -16.35
CA LYS A 228 18.14 -14.31 -15.80
C LYS A 228 19.21 -15.17 -15.16
N GLU A 229 20.37 -15.42 -15.74
CA GLU A 229 21.29 -16.43 -15.19
C GLU A 229 22.10 -15.94 -13.98
N GLU A 230 22.57 -14.70 -13.96
CA GLU A 230 23.19 -14.08 -12.78
C GLU A 230 22.16 -13.76 -11.68
N ALA A 231 20.97 -13.28 -12.06
CA ALA A 231 19.86 -13.08 -11.14
C ALA A 231 19.31 -14.41 -10.58
N GLU A 232 19.26 -15.48 -11.38
CA GLU A 232 18.93 -16.84 -10.96
C GLU A 232 20.06 -17.43 -10.11
N LYS A 233 21.33 -17.17 -10.41
CA LYS A 233 22.46 -17.62 -9.59
C LYS A 233 22.41 -16.97 -8.21
N ALA A 234 22.15 -15.67 -8.15
CA ALA A 234 21.90 -14.94 -6.90
C ALA A 234 20.66 -15.45 -6.17
N LYS A 235 19.53 -15.69 -6.88
CA LYS A 235 18.30 -16.27 -6.29
C LYS A 235 18.51 -17.70 -5.79
N ARG A 236 19.22 -18.55 -6.53
CA ARG A 236 19.54 -19.93 -6.16
C ARG A 236 20.47 -19.98 -4.96
N GLN A 237 21.42 -19.06 -4.86
CA GLN A 237 22.26 -18.92 -3.65
C GLN A 237 21.42 -18.50 -2.43
N GLY A 238 20.48 -17.56 -2.58
CA GLY A 238 19.52 -17.22 -1.52
C GLY A 238 18.64 -18.40 -1.08
N ILE A 239 18.06 -19.14 -2.04
CA ILE A 239 17.17 -20.29 -1.78
C ILE A 239 17.92 -21.49 -1.16
N ILE A 240 19.18 -21.73 -1.53
CA ILE A 240 20.00 -22.80 -0.94
C ILE A 240 20.26 -22.50 0.54
N LEU A 241 20.53 -21.23 0.90
CA LEU A 241 20.73 -20.80 2.28
C LEU A 241 19.45 -20.96 3.12
N GLU A 242 18.31 -20.57 2.57
CA GLU A 242 16.99 -20.66 3.23
C GLU A 242 16.60 -22.12 3.53
N LYS A 243 16.85 -23.04 2.59
CA LYS A 243 16.64 -24.49 2.81
C LYS A 243 17.59 -25.09 3.84
N GLU A 244 18.81 -24.56 3.98
CA GLU A 244 19.76 -25.00 4.99
C GLU A 244 19.33 -24.56 6.40
N GLN A 245 18.73 -23.38 6.54
CA GLN A 245 18.16 -22.92 7.82
C GLN A 245 16.94 -23.74 8.25
N VAL A 246 16.03 -24.07 7.32
CA VAL A 246 14.86 -24.93 7.60
C VAL A 246 15.27 -26.34 8.05
N LYS A 247 16.38 -26.88 7.53
CA LYS A 247 16.94 -28.16 8.00
C LYS A 247 17.57 -28.06 9.39
N LYS A 248 18.24 -26.95 9.72
CA LYS A 248 18.85 -26.74 11.03
C LYS A 248 17.82 -26.52 12.13
N GLN A 249 16.70 -25.86 11.84
CA GLN A 249 15.59 -25.72 12.80
C GLN A 249 14.89 -27.05 13.10
N LYS A 250 14.69 -27.92 12.10
CA LYS A 250 14.06 -29.24 12.29
C LYS A 250 14.92 -30.29 13.01
N LEU A 251 16.21 -30.05 13.19
CA LEU A 251 17.13 -30.95 13.91
C LEU A 251 17.30 -30.54 15.39
N SER A 252 16.75 -29.40 15.77
CA SER A 252 16.87 -28.78 17.10
C SER A 252 15.60 -28.91 17.95
N GLU A 253 14.60 -29.64 17.45
CA GLU A 253 13.34 -30.00 18.11
C GLU A 253 13.37 -31.50 18.42
#